data_AF-A0A381NZY4-F1
#
_entry.id   AF-A0A381NZY4-F1
#
_cell.length_a   1.000
_cell.length_b   1.000
_cell.length_c   1.000
_cell.angle_alpha   90.00
_cell.angle_beta   90.00
_cell.angle_gamma   90.00
#
_symmetry.space_group_name_H-M   'P 1'
#
loop_
_entity.id
_entity.type
_entity.pdbx_description
1 polymer ?
#
loop_
_entity_poly.entity_id
_entity_poly.type
_entity_poly.pdbx_seq_one_letter_code
_entity_poly.pdbx_strand_id
1 'polypeptide(L)' 'MDMEADLGIDSIKRVEIMWSLQEQLPHLPQVSGSEMSELRTLKEIVDHLSSLAPSETAGTTIIPAPVSTDSDSVKKNS' A
#
# COMPACT_ATOMS: atom_id res chain seq x y z
N MET A 1 -0.40 17.02 -18.03
CA MET A 1 0.62 16.09 -18.56
C MET A 1 -0.09 14.81 -18.94
N ASP A 2 -0.12 14.50 -20.23
CA ASP A 2 -0.62 13.25 -20.78
C ASP A 2 0.47 12.18 -20.70
N MET A 3 0.18 11.03 -20.12
CA MET A 3 1.19 10.00 -19.87
C MET A 3 1.77 9.38 -21.14
N GLU A 4 1.00 9.35 -22.23
CA GLU A 4 1.46 8.79 -23.51
C GLU A 4 2.30 9.82 -24.27
N ALA A 5 1.78 11.04 -24.42
CA ALA A 5 2.41 12.08 -25.23
C ALA A 5 3.61 12.74 -24.54
N ASP A 6 3.56 12.94 -23.22
CA ASP A 6 4.63 13.64 -22.49
C ASP A 6 5.70 12.68 -21.93
N LEU A 7 5.31 11.45 -21.54
CA LEU A 7 6.21 10.49 -20.88
C LEU A 7 6.43 9.18 -21.65
N GLY A 8 5.71 8.93 -22.75
CA GLY A 8 5.85 7.69 -23.52
C GLY A 8 5.41 6.43 -22.76
N ILE A 9 4.51 6.57 -21.78
CA ILE A 9 3.94 5.47 -21.01
C ILE A 9 2.64 5.02 -21.69
N ASP A 10 2.78 4.00 -22.52
CA ASP A 10 1.69 3.32 -23.20
C ASP A 10 0.84 2.46 -22.23
N SER A 11 -0.38 2.13 -22.64
CA SER A 11 -1.34 1.28 -21.92
C SER A 11 -0.73 -0.01 -21.35
N ILE A 12 0.18 -0.67 -22.06
CA ILE A 12 0.82 -1.92 -21.59
C ILE A 12 1.76 -1.64 -20.40
N LYS A 13 2.61 -0.62 -20.53
CA LYS A 13 3.55 -0.24 -19.46
C LYS A 13 2.83 0.23 -18.20
N ARG A 14 1.65 0.85 -18.35
CA ARG A 14 0.81 1.24 -17.20
C ARG A 14 0.41 0.03 -16.38
N VAL A 15 -0.08 -1.02 -17.03
CA VAL A 15 -0.49 -2.26 -16.36
C VAL A 15 0.71 -2.97 -15.73
N GLU A 16 1.86 -3.02 -16.41
CA GLU A 16 3.08 -3.60 -15.84
C GLU A 16 3.57 -2.85 -14.58
N ILE A 17 3.62 -1.52 -14.62
CA ILE A 17 4.01 -0.71 -13.45
C ILE A 17 3.05 -0.93 -12.29
N MET A 18 1.74 -0.97 -12.57
CA MET A 18 0.73 -1.22 -11.55
C MET A 18 0.88 -2.61 -10.94
N TRP A 19 1.15 -3.63 -11.76
CA TRP A 19 1.41 -4.98 -11.29
C TRP A 19 2.62 -5.02 -10.34
N SER A 20 3.75 -4.43 -10.76
CA SER A 20 4.94 -4.34 -9.92
C SER A 20 4.69 -3.58 -8.61
N LEU A 21 3.83 -2.55 -8.63
CA LEU A 21 3.45 -1.81 -7.44
C LEU A 21 2.62 -2.68 -6.47
N GLN A 22 1.66 -3.46 -6.99
CA GLN A 22 0.85 -4.39 -6.20
C GLN A 22 1.68 -5.53 -5.61
N GLU A 23 2.69 -6.02 -6.33
CA GLU A 23 3.64 -7.02 -5.80
C GLU A 23 4.45 -6.48 -4.62
N GLN A 24 4.85 -5.21 -4.66
CA GLN A 24 5.58 -4.59 -3.55
C GLN A 24 4.68 -4.10 -2.42
N LEU A 25 3.42 -3.76 -2.72
CA LEU A 25 2.45 -3.24 -1.79
C LEU A 25 1.20 -4.13 -1.79
N PRO A 26 1.22 -5.27 -1.08
CA PRO A 26 0.12 -6.24 -1.09
C PRO A 26 -1.17 -5.73 -0.41
N HIS A 27 -1.11 -4.59 0.26
CA HIS A 27 -2.25 -3.90 0.87
C HIS A 27 -2.94 -2.93 -0.10
N LEU A 28 -2.36 -2.72 -1.29
CA LEU A 28 -2.97 -1.87 -2.29
C LEU A 28 -4.16 -2.58 -2.94
N PRO A 29 -5.28 -1.88 -3.13
CA PRO A 29 -6.44 -2.42 -3.83
C PRO A 29 -6.07 -2.87 -5.26
N GLN A 30 -6.64 -3.99 -5.69
CA GLN A 30 -6.45 -4.47 -7.05
C GLN A 30 -7.11 -3.50 -8.03
N VAL A 31 -6.30 -2.96 -8.94
CA VAL A 31 -6.74 -2.13 -10.06
C VAL A 31 -6.64 -2.97 -11.34
N SER A 32 -7.73 -3.01 -12.10
CA SER A 32 -7.81 -3.77 -13.36
C SER A 32 -7.13 -3.02 -14.50
N GLY A 33 -6.58 -3.75 -15.48
CA GLY A 33 -5.96 -3.14 -16.65
C GLY A 33 -6.89 -2.24 -17.47
N SER A 34 -8.20 -2.55 -17.47
CA SER A 34 -9.23 -1.69 -18.07
C SER A 34 -9.34 -0.34 -17.36
N GLU A 35 -9.32 -0.31 -16.03
CA GLU A 35 -9.36 0.94 -15.24
C GLU A 35 -8.09 1.77 -15.50
N MET A 36 -6.92 1.12 -15.56
CA MET A 36 -5.66 1.79 -15.92
C MET A 36 -5.64 2.36 -17.35
N SER A 37 -6.45 1.82 -18.25
CA SER A 37 -6.57 2.34 -19.63
C SER A 37 -7.42 3.62 -19.71
N GLU A 38 -8.29 3.87 -18.73
CA GLU A 38 -9.17 5.05 -18.69
C GLU A 38 -8.45 6.28 -18.11
N LEU A 39 -7.46 6.06 -17.23
CA LEU A 39 -6.68 7.10 -16.57
C LEU A 39 -5.60 7.63 -17.54
N ARG A 40 -5.78 8.85 -18.06
CA ARG A 40 -4.91 9.44 -19.09
C ARG A 40 -3.69 10.17 -18.52
N THR A 41 -3.80 10.68 -17.30
CA THR A 41 -2.79 11.51 -16.64
C THR A 41 -2.29 10.86 -15.35
N LEU A 42 -1.05 11.18 -14.95
CA LEU A 42 -0.50 10.75 -13.67
C LEU A 42 -1.36 11.19 -12.49
N LYS A 43 -2.01 12.37 -12.60
CA LYS A 43 -2.88 12.89 -11.56
C LYS A 43 -4.11 12.00 -11.36
N GLU A 44 -4.75 11.56 -12.44
CA GLU A 44 -5.90 10.66 -12.35
C GLU A 44 -5.51 9.32 -11.72
N ILE A 45 -4.33 8.78 -12.01
CA ILE A 45 -3.82 7.57 -11.35
C ILE A 45 -3.64 7.79 -9.85
N VAL A 46 -3.01 8.90 -9.45
CA VAL A 46 -2.79 9.22 -8.03
C VAL A 46 -4.12 9.44 -7.31
N ASP A 47 -5.05 10.18 -7.91
CA ASP A 47 -6.38 10.42 -7.35
C ASP A 47 -7.16 9.10 -7.21
N HIS A 48 -7.10 8.22 -8.21
CA HIS A 48 -7.75 6.91 -8.18
C HIS A 48 -7.16 6.01 -7.07
N LEU A 49 -5.83 5.92 -6.96
CA LEU A 49 -5.17 5.15 -5.90
C LEU A 49 -5.46 5.74 -4.51
N SER A 50 -5.52 7.06 -4.38
CA SER A 50 -5.85 7.74 -3.13
C SER A 50 -7.30 7.53 -2.72
N SER A 51 -8.22 7.38 -3.69
CA SER A 51 -9.62 7.05 -3.43
C SER A 51 -9.81 5.60 -2.98
N LEU A 52 -8.95 4.69 -3.45
CA LEU A 52 -9.05 3.27 -3.13
C LEU A 52 -8.28 2.91 -1.84
N ALA A 53 -7.19 3.63 -1.54
CA ALA A 53 -6.51 3.50 -0.27
C ALA A 53 -7.48 3.88 0.86
N PRO A 54 -7.78 2.97 1.80
CA PRO A 54 -8.50 3.38 3.00
C PRO A 54 -7.67 4.48 3.66
N SER A 55 -8.31 5.60 3.98
CA SER A 55 -7.68 6.70 4.69
C SER A 55 -7.33 6.26 6.11
N GLU A 56 -6.29 5.45 6.27
CA GLU A 56 -5.67 5.17 7.56
C GLU A 56 -4.57 6.20 7.80
N THR A 57 -4.99 7.47 7.84
CA THR A 57 -4.37 8.44 8.73
C THR A 57 -5.38 8.78 9.82
N ALA A 58 -5.61 7.81 10.70
CA ALA A 58 -6.11 8.08 12.04
C ALA A 58 -5.31 7.18 12.96
N GLY A 59 -4.35 7.78 13.66
CA GLY A 59 -3.41 7.06 14.51
C GLY A 59 -4.11 6.15 15.52
N THR A 60 -3.53 4.99 15.74
CA THR A 60 -3.48 4.44 17.08
C THR A 60 -2.13 3.79 17.28
N THR A 61 -1.39 4.37 18.23
CA THR A 61 -0.32 3.75 18.97
C THR A 61 -0.46 2.24 19.00
N ILE A 62 0.52 1.53 18.43
CA ILE A 62 0.82 0.16 18.82
C ILE A 62 1.15 0.18 20.31
N ILE A 63 0.13 0.00 21.15
CA ILE A 63 0.31 -0.35 22.54
C ILE A 63 1.08 -1.68 22.50
N PRO A 64 2.29 -1.78 23.07
CA PRO A 64 2.99 -3.05 23.10
C PRO A 64 2.12 -4.08 23.83
N ALA A 65 2.00 -5.25 23.21
CA ALA A 65 1.23 -6.38 23.71
C ALA A 65 1.49 -6.66 25.20
N PRO A 66 0.50 -7.21 25.95
CA PRO A 66 0.72 -7.64 27.32
C PRO A 66 1.76 -8.76 27.32
N VAL A 67 2.98 -8.47 27.77
CA VAL A 67 3.99 -9.48 28.05
C VAL A 67 3.55 -10.27 29.29
N SER A 68 2.81 -11.33 29.06
CA SER A 68 2.74 -12.45 29.97
C SER A 68 3.91 -13.38 29.68
N THR A 69 5.00 -13.24 30.43
CA THR A 69 5.98 -14.31 30.63
C THR A 69 6.53 -14.23 32.05
N ASP A 70 6.06 -15.16 32.89
CA ASP A 70 6.84 -15.97 33.81
C ASP A 70 8.11 -15.32 34.41
N SER A 71 8.03 -14.88 35.67
CA SER A 71 9.20 -14.62 36.51
C SER A 71 9.29 -15.68 37.60
N ASP A 72 10.10 -16.69 37.29
CA ASP A 72 10.90 -17.51 38.18
C ASP A 72 11.19 -16.84 39.54
N SER A 73 10.63 -17.40 40.60
CA SER A 73 10.93 -16.98 41.98
C SER A 73 11.96 -17.93 42.60
N VAL A 74 13.23 -17.79 42.20
CA VAL A 74 14.37 -18.30 42.98
C VAL A 74 14.40 -17.60 44.34
N LYS A 75 13.80 -18.24 45.34
CA LYS A 75 13.96 -17.92 46.76
C LYS A 75 15.10 -18.76 47.32
N LYS A 76 16.33 -18.32 47.08
CA LYS A 76 17.52 -18.83 47.77
C LYS A 76 17.54 -18.25 49.19
N ASN A 77 16.86 -18.92 50.12
CA ASN A 77 17.00 -18.66 51.56
C ASN A 77 16.81 -19.96 52.36
N SER A 78 17.89 -20.74 52.54
CA SER A 78 18.27 -21.46 53.76
C SER A 78 19.58 -22.21 53.53
#